data_AF-A0A9E8N9T1-F1
#
_entry.id   AF-A0A9E8N9T1-F1
#
_cell.length_a   1.000
_cell.length_b   1.000
_cell.length_c   1.000
_cell.angle_alpha   90.00
_cell.angle_beta   90.00
_cell.angle_gamma   90.00
#
_symmetry.space_group_name_H-M   'P 1'
#
loop_
_entity.id
_entity.type
_entity.pdbx_description
1 polymer ?
#
loop_
_entity_poly.entity_id
_entity_poly.type
_entity_poly.pdbx_seq_one_letter_code
_entity_poly.pdbx_strand_id
1 'polypeptide(L)'
;MNKRYQATMASTHVDSHGDMITREALEDLCVKINLGEKKIKMSVEHRRDFPPMGRLENAQVVEKDGFHYLLVEMVSFPDPEQVTWNPKLMIQQFDDAFQFIEVDDSQLSKIEVAFDTINFTPREQAFSFAEKIKEQSPDPIEVNFLSRKSDIPDPEIVFRFLEFQALYQFSKPILKKLGEAVADKAAEVMVEKSFETMKHLFKVLRDSLRQMVPKNKPVSVIFDIPGKPHIELIAKTRYEGAIKKAFSKKRLDKVKSEITDLLTEVPISKIQFIMNSDSKWKFNYLITEKGQVIGTKESFEQRTKVYNSVGNKNARAANKHLRGFNDSRKKDVKVIMGAKLSDEQ
;
A
#
# COMPACT_ATOMS: atom_id res chain seq x y z
N MET A 1 -14.30 -10.76 19.63
CA MET A 1 -13.51 -9.79 20.43
C MET A 1 -12.26 -9.43 19.62
N ASN A 2 -11.99 -8.14 19.43
CA ASN A 2 -10.86 -7.69 18.62
C ASN A 2 -9.53 -7.93 19.34
N LYS A 3 -8.53 -8.44 18.61
CA LYS A 3 -7.18 -8.58 19.14
C LYS A 3 -6.50 -7.21 19.13
N ARG A 4 -5.94 -6.83 20.27
CA ARG A 4 -5.18 -5.58 20.46
C ARG A 4 -3.77 -5.92 20.92
N TYR A 5 -2.78 -5.25 20.37
CA TYR A 5 -1.40 -5.32 20.86
C TYR A 5 -0.68 -4.00 20.63
N GLN A 6 0.20 -3.64 21.56
CA GLN A 6 1.03 -2.45 21.43
C GLN A 6 2.28 -2.77 20.61
N ALA A 7 2.68 -1.88 19.72
CA ALA A 7 3.87 -2.03 18.90
C ALA A 7 4.58 -0.69 18.69
N THR A 8 5.90 -0.74 18.53
CA THR A 8 6.68 0.40 18.02
C THR A 8 6.46 0.51 16.52
N MET A 9 5.87 1.62 16.08
CA MET A 9 5.61 1.89 14.66
C MET A 9 6.80 2.57 13.98
N ALA A 10 7.43 3.52 14.68
CA ALA A 10 8.54 4.32 14.16
C ALA A 10 9.41 4.86 15.32
N SER A 11 10.63 5.30 15.01
CA SER A 11 11.49 5.97 15.99
C SER A 11 12.44 6.95 15.31
N THR A 12 13.13 7.77 16.10
CA THR A 12 14.19 8.67 15.64
C THR A 12 15.54 7.98 15.42
N HIS A 13 15.59 6.64 15.46
CA HIS A 13 16.78 5.90 15.04
C HIS A 13 16.96 5.99 13.53
N VAL A 14 18.21 5.89 13.09
CA VAL A 14 18.50 5.56 11.69
C VAL A 14 17.99 4.15 11.43
N ASP A 15 17.07 4.01 10.50
CA ASP A 15 16.49 2.72 10.15
C ASP A 15 17.41 1.89 9.24
N SER A 16 16.98 0.67 8.90
CA SER A 16 17.71 -0.23 8.00
C SER A 16 17.91 0.32 6.59
N HIS A 17 17.19 1.38 6.22
CA HIS A 17 17.29 2.07 4.94
C HIS A 17 18.18 3.32 5.00
N GLY A 18 18.74 3.64 6.17
CA GLY A 18 19.62 4.79 6.39
C GLY A 18 18.86 6.11 6.59
N ASP A 19 17.54 6.07 6.75
CA ASP A 19 16.72 7.26 6.95
C ASP A 19 16.42 7.47 8.43
N MET A 20 16.14 8.71 8.82
CA MET A 20 15.78 9.10 10.18
C MET A 20 14.51 9.94 10.15
N ILE A 21 13.55 9.62 11.01
CA ILE A 21 12.32 10.41 11.18
C ILE A 21 12.56 11.43 12.29
N THR A 22 12.12 12.67 12.09
CA THR A 22 12.24 13.72 13.11
C THR A 22 11.21 13.51 14.23
N ARG A 23 11.48 14.07 15.40
CA ARG A 23 10.55 14.02 16.52
C ARG A 23 9.20 14.64 16.16
N GLU A 24 9.22 15.79 15.49
CA GLU A 24 8.03 16.53 15.07
C GLU A 24 7.16 15.66 14.15
N ALA A 25 7.78 14.91 13.22
CA ALA A 25 7.05 13.99 12.36
C ALA A 25 6.42 12.81 13.13
N LEU A 26 7.04 12.35 14.23
CA LEU A 26 6.42 11.35 15.13
C LEU A 26 5.24 11.95 15.90
N GLU A 27 5.36 13.18 16.37
CA GLU A 27 4.31 13.91 17.08
C GLU A 27 3.11 14.18 16.16
N ASP A 28 3.35 14.62 14.92
CA ASP A 28 2.32 14.81 13.90
C ASP A 28 1.60 13.50 13.58
N LEU A 29 2.33 12.39 13.46
CA LEU A 29 1.74 11.08 13.23
C LEU A 29 0.93 10.59 14.44
N CYS A 30 1.38 10.87 15.66
CA CYS A 30 0.65 10.60 16.89
C CYS A 30 -0.69 11.35 16.93
N VAL A 31 -0.66 12.66 16.64
CA VAL A 31 -1.86 13.50 16.52
C VAL A 31 -2.81 12.93 15.47
N LYS A 32 -2.29 12.55 14.30
CA LYS A 32 -3.08 12.00 13.20
C LYS A 32 -3.77 10.68 13.57
N ILE A 33 -3.12 9.80 14.34
CA ILE A 33 -3.71 8.53 14.77
C ILE A 33 -4.82 8.76 15.80
N ASN A 34 -4.59 9.66 16.75
CA ASN A 34 -5.50 9.88 17.87
C ASN A 34 -6.70 10.76 17.51
N LEU A 35 -6.45 11.84 16.77
CA LEU A 35 -7.44 12.91 16.50
C LEU A 35 -7.96 12.91 15.06
N GLY A 36 -7.37 12.13 14.15
CA GLY A 36 -7.82 12.06 12.77
C GLY A 36 -9.22 11.45 12.64
N GLU A 37 -10.07 12.11 11.85
CA GLU A 37 -11.42 11.62 11.50
C GLU A 37 -11.37 10.29 10.75
N LYS A 38 -10.33 10.11 9.93
CA LYS A 38 -10.04 8.87 9.21
C LYS A 38 -8.96 8.08 9.93
N LYS A 39 -9.08 6.75 9.93
CA LYS A 39 -8.14 5.83 10.59
C LYS A 39 -7.01 5.38 9.66
N ILE A 40 -5.82 5.19 10.23
CA ILE A 40 -4.70 4.57 9.52
C ILE A 40 -4.92 3.05 9.51
N LYS A 41 -4.81 2.44 8.33
CA LYS A 41 -4.96 0.99 8.20
C LYS A 41 -3.78 0.23 8.79
N MET A 42 -4.07 -0.88 9.45
CA MET A 42 -3.07 -1.89 9.76
C MET A 42 -2.81 -2.72 8.49
N SER A 43 -1.60 -2.63 7.94
CA SER A 43 -1.18 -3.31 6.71
C SER A 43 -0.06 -4.33 6.95
N VAL A 44 0.28 -5.11 5.92
CA VAL A 44 1.41 -6.05 5.93
C VAL A 44 2.46 -5.53 4.96
N GLU A 45 3.67 -5.22 5.44
CA GLU A 45 4.81 -4.81 4.58
C GLU A 45 4.49 -3.63 3.64
N HIS A 46 3.65 -2.68 4.07
CA HIS A 46 3.16 -1.57 3.23
C HIS A 46 2.50 -2.00 1.90
N ARG A 47 2.13 -3.29 1.76
CA ARG A 47 1.54 -3.81 0.52
C ARG A 47 0.11 -3.32 0.35
N ARG A 48 -0.14 -2.60 -0.75
CA ARG A 48 -1.48 -2.11 -1.11
C ARG A 48 -2.41 -3.21 -1.59
N ASP A 49 -1.87 -4.30 -2.15
CA ASP A 49 -2.66 -5.38 -2.74
C ASP A 49 -3.32 -6.33 -1.74
N PHE A 50 -3.21 -6.03 -0.44
CA PHE A 50 -3.88 -6.78 0.62
C PHE A 50 -4.97 -5.95 1.29
N PRO A 51 -6.12 -6.57 1.62
CA PRO A 51 -7.15 -5.91 2.39
C PRO A 51 -6.61 -5.50 3.77
N PRO A 52 -7.04 -4.36 4.34
CA PRO A 52 -6.66 -3.95 5.69
C PRO A 52 -6.87 -5.08 6.72
N MET A 53 -5.90 -5.27 7.63
CA MET A 53 -6.05 -6.23 8.73
C MET A 53 -6.79 -5.65 9.94
N GLY A 54 -6.97 -4.34 9.96
CA GLY A 54 -7.49 -3.60 11.09
C GLY A 54 -7.06 -2.14 11.02
N ARG A 55 -6.89 -1.49 12.17
CA ARG A 55 -6.56 -0.07 12.28
C ARG A 55 -5.59 0.22 13.41
N LEU A 56 -4.97 1.41 13.35
CA LEU A 56 -4.12 1.92 14.42
C LEU A 56 -4.92 2.83 15.35
N GLU A 57 -4.68 2.71 16.66
CA GLU A 57 -5.30 3.50 17.73
C GLU A 57 -4.27 3.87 18.79
N ASN A 58 -4.64 4.79 19.70
CA ASN A 58 -3.95 5.06 20.97
C ASN A 58 -2.44 5.23 20.82
N ALA A 59 -2.03 6.16 19.95
CA ALA A 59 -0.64 6.46 19.71
C ALA A 59 -0.04 7.30 20.86
N GLN A 60 1.23 7.06 21.16
CA GLN A 60 2.01 7.88 22.09
C GLN A 60 3.46 7.97 21.63
N VAL A 61 4.06 9.15 21.82
CA VAL A 61 5.50 9.36 21.64
C VAL A 61 6.17 9.23 23.00
N VAL A 62 7.13 8.31 23.12
CA VAL A 62 7.89 8.08 24.35
C VAL A 62 9.38 8.29 24.11
N GLU A 63 10.06 8.92 25.05
CA GLU A 63 11.52 9.04 25.02
C GLU A 63 12.16 7.87 25.78
N LYS A 64 13.18 7.26 25.19
CA LYS A 64 13.99 6.23 25.81
C LYS A 64 15.41 6.26 25.25
N ASP A 65 16.41 6.27 26.13
CA ASP A 65 17.84 6.25 25.79
C ASP A 65 18.26 7.39 24.83
N GLY A 66 17.61 8.56 24.93
CA GLY A 66 17.86 9.73 24.08
C GLY A 66 17.17 9.68 22.71
N PHE A 67 16.35 8.68 22.44
CA PHE A 67 15.56 8.54 21.20
C PHE A 67 14.06 8.62 21.48
N HIS A 68 13.30 9.06 20.49
CA HIS A 68 11.85 9.12 20.56
C HIS A 68 11.24 7.97 19.75
N TYR A 69 10.21 7.33 20.30
CA TYR A 69 9.53 6.19 19.72
C TYR A 69 8.03 6.47 19.64
N LEU A 70 7.43 6.20 18.49
CA LEU A 70 5.99 6.18 18.34
C LEU A 70 5.47 4.77 18.63
N LEU A 71 4.81 4.62 19.78
CA LEU A 71 4.07 3.41 20.14
C LEU A 71 2.62 3.56 19.69
N VAL A 72 2.03 2.50 19.16
CA VAL A 72 0.63 2.46 18.70
C VAL A 72 -0.05 1.18 19.16
N GLU A 73 -1.37 1.23 19.37
CA GLU A 73 -2.18 0.02 19.46
C GLU A 73 -2.61 -0.44 18.06
N MET A 74 -2.24 -1.66 17.73
CA MET A 74 -2.68 -2.37 16.53
C MET A 74 -3.94 -3.16 16.86
N VAL A 75 -5.07 -2.72 16.29
CA VAL A 75 -6.38 -3.33 16.53
C VAL A 75 -6.78 -4.13 15.30
N SER A 76 -6.83 -5.45 15.43
CA SER A 76 -7.21 -6.35 14.34
C SER A 76 -8.73 -6.45 14.19
N PHE A 77 -9.20 -6.62 12.95
CA PHE A 77 -10.57 -7.06 12.72
C PHE A 77 -10.85 -8.43 13.38
N PRO A 78 -12.12 -8.74 13.68
CA PRO A 78 -12.57 -10.12 13.94
C PRO A 78 -12.27 -11.05 12.77
N ASP A 79 -12.45 -12.36 12.98
CA ASP A 79 -12.33 -13.34 11.91
C ASP A 79 -13.33 -13.05 10.78
N PRO A 80 -12.95 -13.27 9.51
CA PRO A 80 -13.80 -12.96 8.38
C PRO A 80 -15.04 -13.85 8.36
N GLU A 81 -16.19 -13.24 8.11
CA GLU A 81 -17.49 -13.91 7.94
C GLU A 81 -17.91 -13.90 6.47
N GLN A 82 -18.77 -14.82 6.06
CA GLN A 82 -19.29 -14.84 4.70
C GLN A 82 -20.35 -13.75 4.52
N VAL A 83 -20.33 -13.06 3.38
CA VAL A 83 -21.35 -12.07 3.06
C VAL A 83 -22.66 -12.75 2.67
N THR A 84 -23.79 -12.22 3.13
CA THR A 84 -25.12 -12.82 2.93
C THR A 84 -25.60 -12.80 1.48
N TRP A 85 -25.26 -11.76 0.72
CA TRP A 85 -25.68 -11.59 -0.68
C TRP A 85 -24.70 -12.21 -1.70
N ASN A 86 -23.51 -12.63 -1.29
CA ASN A 86 -22.56 -13.31 -2.18
C ASN A 86 -21.69 -14.32 -1.43
N PRO A 87 -21.88 -15.64 -1.66
CA PRO A 87 -21.17 -16.68 -0.93
C PRO A 87 -19.68 -16.80 -1.25
N LYS A 88 -19.19 -16.08 -2.26
CA LYS A 88 -17.77 -16.05 -2.63
C LYS A 88 -16.99 -14.94 -1.92
N LEU A 89 -17.69 -14.06 -1.22
CA LEU A 89 -17.11 -12.91 -0.56
C LEU A 89 -17.15 -13.07 0.95
N MET A 90 -16.11 -12.52 1.57
CA MET A 90 -15.95 -12.45 3.01
C MET A 90 -15.97 -10.98 3.45
N ILE A 91 -16.42 -10.73 4.68
CA ILE A 91 -16.48 -9.43 5.32
C ILE A 91 -15.72 -9.44 6.65
N GLN A 92 -15.00 -8.36 6.91
CA GLN A 92 -14.45 -8.01 8.22
C GLN A 92 -14.94 -6.60 8.58
N GLN A 93 -15.40 -6.42 9.82
CA GLN A 93 -15.94 -5.15 10.29
C GLN A 93 -15.67 -4.92 11.78
N PHE A 94 -15.63 -3.65 12.16
CA PHE A 94 -15.71 -3.22 13.55
C PHE A 94 -17.16 -2.84 13.89
N ASP A 95 -17.46 -2.72 15.18
CA ASP A 95 -18.79 -2.32 15.63
C ASP A 95 -19.07 -0.82 15.39
N ASP A 96 -18.01 0.00 15.35
CA ASP A 96 -18.07 1.42 15.05
C ASP A 96 -17.77 1.71 13.57
N ALA A 97 -18.44 2.73 13.03
CA ALA A 97 -18.25 3.18 11.65
C ALA A 97 -17.12 4.22 11.57
N PHE A 98 -16.27 4.10 10.55
CA PHE A 98 -15.18 5.03 10.27
C PHE A 98 -14.75 4.92 8.81
N GLN A 99 -13.87 5.83 8.38
CA GLN A 99 -13.21 5.75 7.07
C GLN A 99 -11.71 5.57 7.22
N PHE A 100 -11.07 4.90 6.26
CA PHE A 100 -9.61 4.81 6.22
C PHE A 100 -9.01 6.03 5.51
N ILE A 101 -7.83 6.47 5.93
CA ILE A 101 -7.11 7.59 5.29
C ILE A 101 -6.82 7.33 3.81
N GLU A 102 -6.67 6.06 3.40
CA GLU A 102 -6.45 5.71 2.00
C GLU A 102 -7.66 5.89 1.10
N VAL A 103 -8.85 6.08 1.68
CA VAL A 103 -10.05 6.44 0.92
C VAL A 103 -9.95 7.91 0.62
N ASP A 104 -9.81 8.19 -0.66
CA ASP A 104 -9.55 9.52 -1.17
C ASP A 104 -10.57 9.89 -2.23
N ASP A 105 -11.36 10.90 -1.91
CA ASP A 105 -12.38 11.53 -2.73
C ASP A 105 -11.98 12.96 -3.13
N SER A 106 -10.69 13.29 -3.06
CA SER A 106 -10.18 14.60 -3.44
C SER A 106 -10.06 14.76 -4.96
N GLN A 107 -10.39 15.97 -5.41
CA GLN A 107 -10.09 16.41 -6.77
C GLN A 107 -8.64 16.83 -6.86
N LEU A 108 -7.88 16.07 -7.65
CA LEU A 108 -6.54 16.46 -8.01
C LEU A 108 -6.58 17.63 -9.01
N SER A 109 -5.54 18.47 -8.97
CA SER A 109 -5.33 19.50 -10.00
C SER A 109 -4.40 19.04 -11.11
N LYS A 110 -3.61 17.98 -10.87
CA LYS A 110 -2.61 17.41 -11.78
C LYS A 110 -2.58 15.89 -11.66
N ILE A 111 -2.06 15.22 -12.68
CA ILE A 111 -1.72 13.79 -12.59
C ILE A 111 -0.49 13.68 -11.70
N GLU A 112 -0.49 12.71 -10.78
CA GLU A 112 0.67 12.43 -9.95
C GLU A 112 1.32 11.12 -10.37
N VAL A 113 2.65 11.11 -10.42
CA VAL A 113 3.45 9.89 -10.56
C VAL A 113 4.31 9.77 -9.32
N ALA A 114 4.15 8.68 -8.57
CA ALA A 114 4.93 8.44 -7.38
C ALA A 114 5.74 7.15 -7.49
N PHE A 115 6.98 7.19 -7.04
CA PHE A 115 7.84 6.01 -6.96
C PHE A 115 8.78 6.09 -5.76
N ASP A 116 9.21 4.92 -5.31
CA ASP A 116 10.17 4.81 -4.22
C ASP A 116 11.59 5.09 -4.71
N THR A 117 12.35 5.92 -4.00
CA THR A 117 13.75 6.23 -4.36
C THR A 117 14.65 5.00 -4.23
N ILE A 118 14.28 4.03 -3.39
CA ILE A 118 15.01 2.76 -3.25
C ILE A 118 14.91 1.88 -4.51
N ASN A 119 13.96 2.17 -5.40
CA ASN A 119 13.84 1.47 -6.68
C ASN A 119 14.89 1.95 -7.69
N PHE A 120 15.81 2.83 -7.33
CA PHE A 120 16.85 3.38 -8.22
C PHE A 120 18.25 3.12 -7.65
N THR A 121 19.25 3.05 -8.53
CA THR A 121 20.65 2.89 -8.13
C THR A 121 21.55 3.69 -9.08
N PRO A 122 22.21 4.76 -8.61
CA PRO A 122 22.16 5.32 -7.25
C PRO A 122 20.80 5.98 -6.93
N ARG A 123 20.46 6.20 -5.65
CA ARG A 123 19.12 6.72 -5.25
C ARG A 123 18.82 8.08 -5.87
N GLU A 124 19.85 8.90 -6.08
CA GLU A 124 19.80 10.24 -6.65
C GLU A 124 19.29 10.24 -8.10
N GLN A 125 19.41 9.10 -8.80
CA GLN A 125 18.84 8.92 -10.14
C GLN A 125 17.31 9.09 -10.15
N ALA A 126 16.65 8.84 -9.02
CA ALA A 126 15.21 9.06 -8.89
C ALA A 126 14.83 10.54 -9.14
N PHE A 127 15.66 11.50 -8.71
CA PHE A 127 15.38 12.93 -8.87
C PHE A 127 15.58 13.40 -10.31
N SER A 128 16.67 13.00 -10.97
CA SER A 128 16.87 13.34 -12.40
C SER A 128 15.82 12.68 -13.28
N PHE A 129 15.36 11.49 -12.92
CA PHE A 129 14.24 10.85 -13.61
C PHE A 129 12.92 11.58 -13.40
N ALA A 130 12.65 12.09 -12.19
CA ALA A 130 11.47 12.91 -11.90
C ALA A 130 11.42 14.17 -12.77
N GLU A 131 12.53 14.89 -12.89
CA GLU A 131 12.60 16.08 -13.75
C GLU A 131 12.37 15.73 -15.23
N LYS A 132 12.94 14.62 -15.70
CA LYS A 132 12.71 14.13 -17.06
C LYS A 132 11.23 13.80 -17.33
N ILE A 133 10.50 13.25 -16.35
CA ILE A 133 9.06 13.00 -16.49
C ILE A 133 8.32 14.32 -16.67
N LYS A 134 8.62 15.32 -15.83
CA LYS A 134 7.98 16.64 -15.87
C LYS A 134 8.24 17.35 -17.20
N GLU A 135 9.48 17.38 -17.66
CA GLU A 135 9.89 18.04 -18.91
C GLU A 135 9.27 17.41 -20.16
N GLN A 136 9.08 16.09 -20.15
CA GLN A 136 8.60 15.35 -21.33
C GLN A 136 7.08 15.22 -21.39
N SER A 137 6.36 15.68 -20.36
CA SER A 137 4.93 15.54 -20.28
C SER A 137 4.21 16.71 -20.96
N PRO A 138 3.25 16.43 -21.87
CA PRO A 138 2.41 17.48 -22.46
C PRO A 138 1.43 18.08 -21.45
N ASP A 139 1.06 17.32 -20.41
CA ASP A 139 0.21 17.76 -19.31
C ASP A 139 1.05 18.02 -18.05
N PRO A 140 0.65 18.96 -17.17
CA PRO A 140 1.30 19.12 -15.87
C PRO A 140 1.25 17.82 -15.05
N ILE A 141 2.43 17.23 -14.80
CA ILE A 141 2.60 16.08 -13.92
C ILE A 141 3.30 16.53 -12.65
N GLU A 142 2.75 16.12 -11.52
CA GLU A 142 3.43 16.18 -10.23
C GLU A 142 4.16 14.86 -9.99
N VAL A 143 5.41 14.92 -9.53
CA VAL A 143 6.20 13.72 -9.23
C VAL A 143 6.48 13.70 -7.74
N ASN A 144 6.05 12.61 -7.10
CA ASN A 144 6.15 12.39 -5.66
C ASN A 144 7.08 11.22 -5.35
N PHE A 145 7.70 11.24 -4.17
CA PHE A 145 8.54 10.13 -3.71
C PHE A 145 7.84 9.35 -2.61
N LEU A 146 7.77 8.03 -2.79
CA LEU A 146 7.25 7.12 -1.76
C LEU A 146 8.38 6.76 -0.81
N SER A 147 8.07 6.65 0.49
CA SER A 147 8.98 6.06 1.47
C SER A 147 8.33 4.80 2.03
N ARG A 148 8.65 3.64 1.45
CA ARG A 148 8.16 2.35 1.94
C ARG A 148 9.26 1.64 2.71
N LYS A 149 8.98 1.37 3.99
CA LYS A 149 9.86 0.64 4.89
C LYS A 149 9.49 -0.83 4.84
N SER A 150 10.00 -1.55 3.84
CA SER A 150 9.82 -3.01 3.72
C SER A 150 11.20 -3.65 3.63
N ASP A 151 11.35 -4.81 4.26
CA ASP A 151 12.61 -5.55 4.24
C ASP A 151 13.02 -6.00 2.83
N ILE A 152 12.03 -6.19 1.93
CA ILE A 152 12.29 -6.65 0.56
C ILE A 152 11.24 -6.05 -0.41
N PRO A 153 11.17 -4.71 -0.58
CA PRO A 153 10.09 -4.11 -1.35
C PRO A 153 10.19 -4.58 -2.80
N ASP A 154 9.10 -5.08 -3.33
CA ASP A 154 8.98 -5.15 -4.78
C ASP A 154 8.95 -3.71 -5.31
N PRO A 155 9.62 -3.43 -6.43
CA PRO A 155 9.61 -2.10 -7.00
C PRO A 155 8.17 -1.67 -7.29
N GLU A 156 7.87 -0.40 -7.08
CA GLU A 156 6.52 0.15 -7.16
C GLU A 156 6.51 1.52 -7.80
N ILE A 157 5.52 1.72 -8.65
CA ILE A 157 5.14 3.00 -9.22
C ILE A 157 3.62 3.18 -9.07
N VAL A 158 3.21 4.36 -8.64
CA VAL A 158 1.81 4.76 -8.49
C VAL A 158 1.53 5.87 -9.50
N PHE A 159 0.50 5.68 -10.29
CA PHE A 159 -0.08 6.70 -11.16
C PHE A 159 -1.39 7.14 -10.52
N ARG A 160 -1.48 8.39 -10.10
CA ARG A 160 -2.69 8.96 -9.52
C ARG A 160 -3.36 9.88 -10.53
N PHE A 161 -4.63 9.59 -10.83
CA PHE A 161 -5.36 10.24 -11.92
C PHE A 161 -6.26 11.36 -11.43
N LEU A 162 -6.40 12.39 -12.26
CA LEU A 162 -7.51 13.33 -12.17
C LEU A 162 -8.82 12.54 -12.30
N GLU A 163 -9.61 12.54 -11.22
CA GLU A 163 -10.85 11.81 -10.92
C GLU A 163 -11.44 10.93 -12.02
N PHE A 164 -11.58 11.38 -13.27
CA PHE A 164 -12.14 10.58 -14.35
C PHE A 164 -11.57 10.78 -15.76
N GLN A 165 -10.47 11.52 -15.97
CA GLN A 165 -10.02 11.79 -17.35
C GLN A 165 -9.53 10.53 -18.08
N ALA A 166 -8.72 9.67 -17.45
CA ALA A 166 -8.24 8.43 -18.09
C ALA A 166 -9.31 7.33 -18.24
N LEU A 167 -10.43 7.44 -17.50
CA LEU A 167 -11.48 6.42 -17.43
C LEU A 167 -12.86 6.95 -17.85
N TYR A 168 -12.93 8.08 -18.53
CA TYR A 168 -14.21 8.72 -18.86
C TYR A 168 -15.18 7.81 -19.65
N GLN A 169 -14.66 6.87 -20.45
CA GLN A 169 -15.47 5.82 -21.10
C GLN A 169 -16.19 4.90 -20.09
N PHE A 170 -15.64 4.74 -18.90
CA PHE A 170 -16.10 3.84 -17.85
C PHE A 170 -16.99 4.53 -16.82
N SER A 171 -16.76 5.81 -16.52
CA SER A 171 -17.46 6.50 -15.43
C SER A 171 -18.81 7.08 -15.79
N LYS A 172 -19.12 7.41 -17.06
CA LYS A 172 -20.40 8.06 -17.42
C LYS A 172 -21.66 7.40 -16.82
N PRO A 173 -21.82 6.05 -16.83
CA PRO A 173 -22.95 5.40 -16.16
C PRO A 173 -22.86 5.33 -14.63
N ILE A 174 -21.65 5.31 -14.06
CA ILE A 174 -21.42 5.37 -12.61
C ILE A 174 -21.83 6.77 -12.12
N LEU A 175 -21.37 7.82 -12.78
CA LEU A 175 -21.72 9.22 -12.51
C LEU A 175 -23.24 9.48 -12.67
N LYS A 176 -23.87 8.89 -13.70
CA LYS A 176 -25.34 8.94 -13.86
C LYS A 176 -26.10 8.26 -12.71
N LYS A 177 -25.62 7.11 -12.23
CA LYS A 177 -26.21 6.44 -11.05
C LYS A 177 -25.99 7.24 -9.76
N LEU A 178 -24.93 8.03 -9.70
CA LEU A 178 -24.59 8.93 -8.58
C LEU A 178 -25.21 10.34 -8.71
N GLY A 179 -25.93 10.63 -9.81
CA GLY A 179 -26.67 11.89 -10.00
C GLY A 179 -25.85 13.08 -10.53
N GLU A 180 -24.62 12.87 -11.00
CA GLU A 180 -23.77 13.95 -11.50
C GLU A 180 -24.13 14.36 -12.94
N ALA A 181 -24.34 15.66 -13.16
CA ALA A 181 -24.67 16.23 -14.47
C ALA A 181 -23.41 16.44 -15.32
N VAL A 182 -23.26 15.69 -16.42
CA VAL A 182 -22.17 15.90 -17.39
C VAL A 182 -22.74 16.15 -18.78
N ALA A 183 -22.37 17.27 -19.41
CA ALA A 183 -22.81 17.64 -20.75
C ALA A 183 -22.12 16.78 -21.84
N ASP A 184 -22.89 16.33 -22.85
CA ASP A 184 -22.40 15.40 -23.88
C ASP A 184 -21.26 15.96 -24.75
N LYS A 185 -21.16 17.29 -24.94
CA LYS A 185 -20.04 17.90 -25.68
C LYS A 185 -18.74 17.94 -24.87
N ALA A 186 -18.84 18.06 -23.54
CA ALA A 186 -17.70 17.96 -22.65
C ALA A 186 -17.15 16.51 -22.61
N ALA A 187 -18.03 15.52 -22.82
CA ALA A 187 -17.69 14.11 -22.86
C ALA A 187 -16.69 13.76 -23.98
N GLU A 188 -16.92 14.25 -25.20
CA GLU A 188 -16.09 13.91 -26.37
C GLU A 188 -14.67 14.48 -26.27
N VAL A 189 -14.55 15.76 -25.87
CA VAL A 189 -13.25 16.42 -25.64
C VAL A 189 -12.47 15.74 -24.51
N MET A 190 -13.16 15.29 -23.45
CA MET A 190 -12.53 14.51 -22.38
C MET A 190 -12.02 13.15 -22.85
N VAL A 191 -12.72 12.49 -23.78
CA VAL A 191 -12.29 11.20 -24.35
C VAL A 191 -11.02 11.36 -25.19
N GLU A 192 -10.93 12.35 -26.06
CA GLU A 192 -9.71 12.54 -26.87
C GLU A 192 -8.49 12.86 -26.01
N LYS A 193 -8.65 13.79 -25.05
CA LYS A 193 -7.59 14.12 -24.09
C LYS A 193 -7.14 12.90 -23.29
N SER A 194 -8.08 12.03 -22.91
CA SER A 194 -7.78 10.79 -22.17
C SER A 194 -6.82 9.84 -22.91
N PHE A 195 -6.95 9.74 -24.24
CA PHE A 195 -6.12 8.85 -25.05
C PHE A 195 -4.68 9.34 -25.12
N GLU A 196 -4.47 10.63 -25.37
CA GLU A 196 -3.11 11.21 -25.42
C GLU A 196 -2.44 11.19 -24.04
N THR A 197 -3.17 11.52 -22.97
CA THR A 197 -2.69 11.36 -21.60
C THR A 197 -2.27 9.90 -21.34
N MET A 198 -3.12 8.91 -21.65
CA MET A 198 -2.78 7.49 -21.44
C MET A 198 -1.56 7.02 -22.23
N LYS A 199 -1.40 7.49 -23.47
CA LYS A 199 -0.23 7.20 -24.29
C LYS A 199 1.05 7.77 -23.67
N HIS A 200 1.00 8.99 -23.15
CA HIS A 200 2.12 9.58 -22.42
C HIS A 200 2.44 8.78 -21.13
N LEU A 201 1.42 8.41 -20.37
CA LEU A 201 1.60 7.60 -19.16
C LEU A 201 2.19 6.23 -19.44
N PHE A 202 1.83 5.58 -20.55
CA PHE A 202 2.49 4.34 -20.96
C PHE A 202 3.96 4.53 -21.32
N LYS A 203 4.33 5.70 -21.88
CA LYS A 203 5.75 6.05 -22.10
C LYS A 203 6.47 6.21 -20.76
N VAL A 204 5.91 6.96 -19.81
CA VAL A 204 6.46 7.13 -18.45
C VAL A 204 6.60 5.78 -17.75
N LEU A 205 5.57 4.93 -17.82
CA LEU A 205 5.58 3.57 -17.29
C LEU A 205 6.74 2.76 -17.88
N ARG A 206 6.84 2.69 -19.20
CA ARG A 206 7.91 1.94 -19.88
C ARG A 206 9.29 2.39 -19.43
N ASP A 207 9.50 3.70 -19.39
CA ASP A 207 10.80 4.30 -19.04
C ASP A 207 11.11 4.09 -17.54
N SER A 208 10.09 4.07 -16.68
CA SER A 208 10.19 3.73 -15.26
C SER A 208 10.56 2.27 -15.05
N LEU A 209 9.84 1.34 -15.69
CA LEU A 209 10.08 -0.11 -15.60
C LEU A 209 11.51 -0.46 -16.01
N ARG A 210 12.08 0.27 -16.99
CA ARG A 210 13.47 0.09 -17.43
C ARG A 210 14.50 0.57 -16.42
N GLN A 211 14.19 1.55 -15.57
CA GLN A 211 15.12 2.09 -14.58
C GLN A 211 15.00 1.40 -13.22
N MET A 212 13.79 0.99 -12.84
CA MET A 212 13.53 0.43 -11.53
C MET A 212 14.27 -0.89 -11.25
N VAL A 213 14.94 -0.97 -10.10
CA VAL A 213 15.59 -2.15 -9.53
C VAL A 213 14.79 -2.68 -8.33
N PRO A 214 14.95 -3.97 -7.96
CA PRO A 214 15.76 -4.99 -8.63
C PRO A 214 15.09 -5.55 -9.90
N LYS A 215 15.88 -5.78 -10.96
CA LYS A 215 15.40 -6.17 -12.31
C LYS A 215 14.73 -7.54 -12.38
N ASN A 216 15.11 -8.45 -11.48
CA ASN A 216 14.62 -9.82 -11.42
C ASN A 216 13.28 -9.98 -10.67
N LYS A 217 12.72 -8.88 -10.15
CA LYS A 217 11.40 -8.88 -9.48
C LYS A 217 10.31 -8.28 -10.35
N PRO A 218 9.04 -8.69 -10.20
CA PRO A 218 7.92 -7.95 -10.77
C PRO A 218 7.87 -6.51 -10.20
N VAL A 219 7.27 -5.59 -10.94
CA VAL A 219 6.99 -4.22 -10.46
C VAL A 219 5.49 -4.14 -10.15
N SER A 220 5.15 -3.61 -8.98
CA SER A 220 3.79 -3.20 -8.62
C SER A 220 3.49 -1.87 -9.30
N VAL A 221 2.64 -1.90 -10.32
CA VAL A 221 2.14 -0.73 -11.04
C VAL A 221 0.72 -0.47 -10.56
N ILE A 222 0.54 0.63 -9.84
CA ILE A 222 -0.74 1.00 -9.22
C ILE A 222 -1.33 2.16 -10.02
N PHE A 223 -2.59 2.02 -10.41
CA PHE A 223 -3.40 3.10 -10.97
C PHE A 223 -4.43 3.47 -9.92
N ASP A 224 -4.22 4.61 -9.27
CA ASP A 224 -5.00 5.15 -8.17
C ASP A 224 -5.91 6.25 -8.72
N ILE A 225 -7.22 6.01 -8.69
CA ILE A 225 -8.24 6.92 -9.23
C ILE A 225 -9.11 7.37 -8.05
N PRO A 226 -8.81 8.54 -7.46
CA PRO A 226 -9.66 9.17 -6.45
C PRO A 226 -11.07 9.39 -6.98
N GLY A 227 -12.05 9.41 -6.09
CA GLY A 227 -13.45 9.68 -6.42
C GLY A 227 -14.41 8.87 -5.56
N LYS A 228 -15.66 8.73 -6.01
CA LYS A 228 -16.72 8.00 -5.32
C LYS A 228 -17.33 6.94 -6.25
N PRO A 229 -16.94 5.65 -6.13
CA PRO A 229 -15.91 5.12 -5.25
C PRO A 229 -14.49 5.44 -5.76
N HIS A 230 -13.52 5.50 -4.84
CA HIS A 230 -12.10 5.49 -5.17
C HIS A 230 -11.76 4.12 -5.80
N ILE A 231 -11.13 4.11 -6.97
CA ILE A 231 -10.78 2.87 -7.70
C ILE A 231 -9.26 2.68 -7.70
N GLU A 232 -8.79 1.50 -7.30
CA GLU A 232 -7.38 1.13 -7.36
C GLU A 232 -7.18 -0.10 -8.25
N LEU A 233 -6.38 0.03 -9.31
CA LEU A 233 -6.02 -1.08 -10.20
C LEU A 233 -4.53 -1.42 -10.01
N ILE A 234 -4.23 -2.66 -9.63
CA ILE A 234 -2.85 -3.09 -9.34
C ILE A 234 -2.40 -4.16 -10.33
N ALA A 235 -1.35 -3.88 -11.09
CA ALA A 235 -0.68 -4.84 -11.95
C ALA A 235 0.70 -5.20 -11.38
N LYS A 236 1.01 -6.49 -11.30
CA LYS A 236 2.34 -6.98 -10.89
C LYS A 236 3.10 -7.54 -12.08
N THR A 237 3.80 -6.67 -12.81
CA THR A 237 4.52 -7.08 -14.02
C THR A 237 5.56 -6.05 -14.43
N ARG A 238 6.57 -6.49 -15.19
CA ARG A 238 7.47 -5.61 -15.96
C ARG A 238 7.06 -5.48 -17.42
N TYR A 239 6.02 -6.20 -17.86
CA TYR A 239 5.60 -6.22 -19.25
C TYR A 239 4.53 -5.16 -19.52
N GLU A 240 4.97 -4.02 -20.05
CA GLU A 240 4.12 -2.89 -20.48
C GLU A 240 2.96 -3.35 -21.39
N GLY A 241 3.21 -4.31 -22.29
CA GLY A 241 2.19 -4.83 -23.20
C GLY A 241 1.00 -5.49 -22.48
N ALA A 242 1.24 -6.18 -21.36
CA ALA A 242 0.15 -6.74 -20.55
C ALA A 242 -0.69 -5.64 -19.90
N ILE A 243 -0.04 -4.56 -19.44
CA ILE A 243 -0.75 -3.42 -18.83
C ILE A 243 -1.58 -2.71 -19.90
N LYS A 244 -1.02 -2.41 -21.08
CA LYS A 244 -1.78 -1.87 -22.21
C LYS A 244 -3.00 -2.72 -22.58
N LYS A 245 -2.83 -4.03 -22.63
CA LYS A 245 -3.93 -4.99 -22.89
C LYS A 245 -5.00 -4.96 -21.79
N ALA A 246 -4.61 -4.81 -20.54
CA ALA A 246 -5.52 -4.69 -19.40
C ALA A 246 -6.37 -3.40 -19.46
N PHE A 247 -5.84 -2.34 -20.09
CA PHE A 247 -6.57 -1.10 -20.35
C PHE A 247 -7.41 -1.13 -21.64
N SER A 248 -7.57 -2.27 -22.30
CA SER A 248 -8.50 -2.38 -23.43
C SER A 248 -9.95 -2.17 -22.98
N LYS A 249 -10.77 -1.56 -23.85
CA LYS A 249 -12.20 -1.29 -23.60
C LYS A 249 -12.94 -2.49 -23.01
N LYS A 250 -12.82 -3.66 -23.64
CA LYS A 250 -13.45 -4.92 -23.19
C LYS A 250 -13.07 -5.33 -21.75
N ARG A 251 -11.85 -5.03 -21.29
CA ARG A 251 -11.39 -5.39 -19.95
C ARG A 251 -11.90 -4.40 -18.92
N LEU A 252 -11.87 -3.12 -19.24
CA LEU A 252 -12.35 -2.06 -18.37
C LEU A 252 -13.89 -2.01 -18.28
N ASP A 253 -14.61 -2.38 -19.35
CA ASP A 253 -16.08 -2.56 -19.32
C ASP A 253 -16.50 -3.63 -18.30
N LYS A 254 -15.69 -4.67 -18.10
CA LYS A 254 -15.94 -5.69 -17.06
C LYS A 254 -15.74 -5.14 -15.66
N VAL A 255 -14.67 -4.37 -15.43
CA VAL A 255 -14.43 -3.68 -14.16
C VAL A 255 -15.62 -2.78 -13.82
N LYS A 256 -16.07 -1.99 -14.79
CA LYS A 256 -17.24 -1.12 -14.65
C LYS A 256 -18.52 -1.88 -14.29
N SER A 257 -18.81 -2.98 -14.99
CA SER A 257 -19.97 -3.82 -14.67
C SER A 257 -19.89 -4.32 -13.24
N GLU A 258 -18.73 -4.87 -12.86
CA GLU A 258 -18.51 -5.44 -11.52
C GLU A 258 -18.64 -4.38 -10.42
N ILE A 259 -18.12 -3.16 -10.61
CA ILE A 259 -18.36 -2.02 -9.70
C ILE A 259 -19.85 -1.69 -9.62
N THR A 260 -20.53 -1.62 -10.76
CA THR A 260 -21.95 -1.24 -10.84
C THR A 260 -22.84 -2.26 -10.14
N ASP A 261 -22.51 -3.54 -10.26
CA ASP A 261 -23.21 -4.64 -9.60
C ASP A 261 -22.94 -4.63 -8.10
N LEU A 262 -21.71 -4.38 -7.66
CA LEU A 262 -21.40 -4.29 -6.22
C LEU A 262 -22.05 -3.08 -5.54
N LEU A 263 -22.17 -1.96 -6.24
CA LEU A 263 -22.85 -0.75 -5.76
C LEU A 263 -24.36 -0.96 -5.51
N THR A 264 -25.00 -1.99 -6.08
CA THR A 264 -26.40 -2.30 -5.74
C THR A 264 -26.53 -3.01 -4.40
N GLU A 265 -25.46 -3.62 -3.91
CA GLU A 265 -25.46 -4.41 -2.68
C GLU A 265 -24.95 -3.61 -1.48
N VAL A 266 -23.99 -2.71 -1.67
CA VAL A 266 -23.34 -1.98 -0.59
C VAL A 266 -22.79 -0.61 -1.02
N PRO A 267 -22.87 0.44 -0.19
CA PRO A 267 -22.18 1.71 -0.43
C PRO A 267 -20.66 1.53 -0.38
N ILE A 268 -19.97 1.88 -1.46
CA ILE A 268 -18.52 1.65 -1.63
C ILE A 268 -17.78 2.98 -1.53
N SER A 269 -16.77 3.04 -0.66
CA SER A 269 -15.85 4.17 -0.59
C SER A 269 -14.58 3.94 -1.40
N LYS A 270 -14.03 2.72 -1.37
CA LYS A 270 -12.88 2.32 -2.18
C LYS A 270 -13.06 0.90 -2.72
N ILE A 271 -12.60 0.63 -3.94
CA ILE A 271 -12.62 -0.71 -4.56
C ILE A 271 -11.30 -0.99 -5.28
N GLN A 272 -10.80 -2.22 -5.14
CA GLN A 272 -9.53 -2.65 -5.71
C GLN A 272 -9.67 -3.84 -6.65
N PHE A 273 -8.95 -3.77 -7.77
CA PHE A 273 -8.79 -4.87 -8.72
C PHE A 273 -7.31 -5.21 -8.92
N ILE A 274 -6.99 -6.50 -8.99
CA ILE A 274 -5.64 -6.99 -9.30
C ILE A 274 -5.63 -7.59 -10.70
N MET A 275 -4.60 -7.27 -11.49
CA MET A 275 -4.40 -7.87 -12.81
C MET A 275 -3.88 -9.30 -12.68
N ASN A 276 -4.56 -10.25 -13.33
CA ASN A 276 -4.09 -11.62 -13.45
C ASN A 276 -3.11 -11.81 -14.64
N SER A 277 -2.60 -13.03 -14.81
CA SER A 277 -1.67 -13.41 -15.89
C SER A 277 -2.24 -13.21 -17.31
N ASP A 278 -3.56 -13.21 -17.50
CA ASP A 278 -4.23 -13.00 -18.78
C ASP A 278 -4.48 -11.51 -19.12
N SER A 279 -3.89 -10.61 -18.32
CA SER A 279 -4.18 -9.17 -18.39
C SER A 279 -5.68 -8.88 -18.18
N LYS A 280 -6.33 -9.59 -17.24
CA LYS A 280 -7.70 -9.31 -16.77
C LYS A 280 -7.64 -8.71 -15.39
N TRP A 281 -8.39 -7.65 -15.17
CA TRP A 281 -8.69 -7.15 -13.82
C TRP A 281 -9.62 -8.13 -13.10
N LYS A 282 -9.32 -8.38 -11.83
CA LYS A 282 -10.09 -9.25 -10.94
C LYS A 282 -10.34 -8.51 -9.65
N PHE A 283 -11.61 -8.47 -9.21
CA PHE A 283 -11.95 -7.90 -7.92
C PHE A 283 -11.13 -8.55 -6.81
N ASN A 284 -10.57 -7.72 -5.94
CA ASN A 284 -9.76 -8.16 -4.81
C ASN A 284 -10.49 -7.93 -3.48
N TYR A 285 -10.77 -6.65 -3.19
CA TYR A 285 -11.57 -6.21 -2.07
C TYR A 285 -12.15 -4.81 -2.30
N LEU A 286 -13.09 -4.42 -1.45
CA LEU A 286 -13.64 -3.08 -1.31
C LEU A 286 -13.69 -2.66 0.16
N ILE A 287 -13.76 -1.36 0.38
CA ILE A 287 -14.01 -0.70 1.66
C ILE A 287 -15.33 0.06 1.54
N THR A 288 -16.23 -0.14 2.49
CA THR A 288 -17.54 0.52 2.52
C THR A 288 -17.47 1.88 3.20
N GLU A 289 -18.55 2.67 3.11
CA GLU A 289 -18.69 3.96 3.82
C GLU A 289 -18.67 3.82 5.36
N LYS A 290 -18.85 2.59 5.86
CA LYS A 290 -18.75 2.27 7.29
C LYS A 290 -17.41 1.69 7.72
N GLY A 291 -16.44 1.58 6.80
CA GLY A 291 -15.12 1.02 7.09
C GLY A 291 -15.09 -0.52 7.11
N GLN A 292 -16.15 -1.17 6.62
CA GLN A 292 -16.17 -2.62 6.45
C GLN A 292 -15.28 -3.00 5.27
N VAL A 293 -14.57 -4.12 5.38
CA VAL A 293 -13.70 -4.65 4.34
C VAL A 293 -14.35 -5.90 3.76
N ILE A 294 -14.76 -5.85 2.50
CA ILE A 294 -15.39 -6.97 1.79
C ILE A 294 -14.46 -7.43 0.68
N GLY A 295 -14.10 -8.71 0.62
CA GLY A 295 -13.12 -9.21 -0.34
C GLY A 295 -13.28 -10.68 -0.67
N THR A 296 -12.50 -11.15 -1.64
CA THR A 296 -12.48 -12.58 -1.98
C THR A 296 -11.83 -13.38 -0.86
N LYS A 297 -12.25 -14.63 -0.68
CA LYS A 297 -11.58 -15.55 0.26
C LYS A 297 -10.07 -15.64 0.03
N GLU A 298 -9.66 -15.66 -1.25
CA GLU A 298 -8.26 -15.70 -1.65
C GLU A 298 -7.46 -14.49 -1.14
N SER A 299 -8.02 -13.27 -1.18
CA SER A 299 -7.31 -12.06 -0.76
C SER A 299 -7.02 -12.05 0.74
N PHE A 300 -7.97 -12.50 1.55
CA PHE A 300 -7.80 -12.68 3.01
C PHE A 300 -6.79 -13.77 3.35
N GLU A 301 -6.83 -14.91 2.64
CA GLU A 301 -5.90 -16.03 2.85
C GLU A 301 -4.46 -15.64 2.48
N GLN A 302 -4.26 -15.00 1.33
CA GLN A 302 -2.93 -14.56 0.89
C GLN A 302 -2.33 -13.54 1.87
N ARG A 303 -3.12 -12.55 2.31
CA ARG A 303 -2.72 -11.58 3.34
C ARG A 303 -2.25 -12.28 4.61
N THR A 304 -3.06 -13.20 5.12
CA THR A 304 -2.79 -13.93 6.37
C THR A 304 -1.52 -14.79 6.26
N LYS A 305 -1.33 -15.45 5.12
CA LYS A 305 -0.11 -16.23 4.83
C LYS A 305 1.13 -15.35 4.87
N VAL A 306 1.09 -14.17 4.24
CA VAL A 306 2.25 -13.26 4.24
C VAL A 306 2.50 -12.69 5.63
N TYR A 307 1.48 -12.24 6.35
CA TYR A 307 1.61 -11.76 7.73
C TYR A 307 2.31 -12.78 8.63
N ASN A 308 1.85 -14.04 8.62
CA ASN A 308 2.44 -15.12 9.42
C ASN A 308 3.88 -15.41 9.00
N SER A 309 4.21 -15.30 7.70
CA SER A 309 5.57 -15.51 7.21
C SER A 309 6.55 -14.44 7.69
N VAL A 310 6.10 -13.17 7.76
CA VAL A 310 6.89 -12.05 8.27
C VAL A 310 7.09 -12.20 9.78
N GLY A 311 6.03 -12.48 10.53
CA GLY A 311 6.11 -12.73 11.97
C GLY A 311 7.10 -13.86 12.32
N ASN A 312 7.06 -14.96 11.57
CA ASN A 312 8.00 -16.08 11.74
C ASN A 312 9.45 -15.72 11.42
N LYS A 313 9.70 -14.87 10.41
CA LYS A 313 11.06 -14.37 10.12
C LYS A 313 11.59 -13.52 11.27
N ASN A 314 10.77 -12.61 11.79
CA ASN A 314 11.15 -11.72 12.89
C ASN A 314 11.44 -12.52 14.17
N ALA A 315 10.62 -13.52 14.49
CA ALA A 315 10.87 -14.43 15.60
C ALA A 315 12.19 -15.23 15.44
N ARG A 316 12.52 -15.68 14.23
CA ARG A 316 13.79 -16.36 13.94
C ARG A 316 14.99 -15.41 14.05
N ALA A 317 14.87 -14.18 13.57
CA ALA A 317 15.92 -13.16 13.67
C ALA A 317 16.21 -12.81 15.15
N ALA A 318 15.16 -12.60 15.95
CA ALA A 318 15.27 -12.37 17.39
C ALA A 318 15.98 -13.55 18.11
N ASN A 319 15.59 -14.80 17.79
CA ASN A 319 16.23 -15.99 18.34
C ASN A 319 17.72 -16.14 17.93
N LYS A 320 18.09 -15.72 16.72
CA LYS A 320 19.48 -15.73 16.26
C LYS A 320 20.32 -14.68 17.02
N HIS A 321 19.75 -13.50 17.27
CA HIS A 321 20.40 -12.46 18.08
C HIS A 321 20.61 -12.92 19.53
N LEU A 322 19.61 -13.58 20.14
CA LEU A 322 19.72 -14.13 21.50
C LEU A 322 20.76 -15.26 21.59
N ARG A 323 20.88 -16.11 20.57
CA ARG A 323 21.93 -17.14 20.50
C ARG A 323 23.33 -16.53 20.35
N GLY A 324 23.49 -15.49 19.53
CA GLY A 324 24.75 -14.75 19.43
C GLY A 324 25.17 -14.08 20.74
N PHE A 325 24.21 -13.61 21.53
CA PHE A 325 24.42 -13.04 22.87
C PHE A 325 24.80 -14.09 23.94
N ASN A 326 24.39 -15.35 23.76
CA ASN A 326 24.78 -16.46 24.63
C ASN A 326 26.13 -17.06 24.26
N ASP A 327 26.52 -17.02 22.98
CA ASP A 327 27.84 -17.47 22.53
C ASP A 327 28.95 -16.47 22.87
N SER A 328 28.67 -15.16 22.90
CA SER A 328 29.62 -14.16 23.40
C SER A 328 29.87 -14.29 24.89
N ARG A 329 28.84 -14.62 25.69
CA ARG A 329 28.99 -14.91 27.13
C ARG A 329 29.69 -16.23 27.45
N LYS A 330 29.74 -17.19 26.52
CA LYS A 330 30.54 -18.42 26.68
C LYS A 330 32.03 -18.22 26.41
N LYS A 331 32.43 -17.14 25.73
CA LYS A 331 33.86 -16.82 25.50
C LYS A 331 34.53 -16.09 26.68
N ASP A 332 33.75 -15.51 27.59
CA ASP A 332 34.28 -14.78 28.76
C ASP A 332 34.22 -15.58 30.08
N VAL A 333 33.85 -16.87 30.05
CA VAL A 333 34.04 -17.77 31.20
C VAL A 333 35.26 -18.65 30.95
N LYS A 334 36.44 -18.03 30.95
CA LYS A 334 37.70 -18.75 31.13
C LYS A 334 37.82 -19.06 32.62
N VAL A 335 37.44 -20.30 32.95
CA VAL A 335 37.78 -21.07 34.14
C VAL A 335 39.01 -20.51 34.87
N ILE A 336 38.79 -19.81 35.99
CA ILE A 336 39.79 -19.71 37.06
C ILE A 336 39.49 -20.88 38.00
N MET A 337 39.95 -22.07 37.63
CA MET A 337 40.19 -23.17 38.56
C MET A 337 41.42 -23.91 38.04
N GLY A 338 42.53 -23.74 38.75
CA GLY A 338 43.81 -24.33 38.37
C GLY A 338 44.99 -23.76 39.14
N ALA A 339 44.91 -23.72 40.48
CA ALA A 339 46.12 -23.73 41.31
C ALA A 339 46.17 -25.10 41.99
N LYS A 340 47.13 -25.90 41.54
CA LYS A 340 47.45 -27.25 42.01
C LYS A 340 47.79 -27.22 43.50
N LEU A 341 47.19 -28.13 44.26
CA LEU A 341 47.86 -28.74 45.39
C LEU A 341 48.82 -29.79 44.81
N SER A 342 50.10 -29.68 45.16
CA SER A 342 51.10 -30.75 45.05
C SER A 342 51.52 -31.13 46.47
N ASP A 343 51.69 -32.42 46.66
CA ASP A 343 51.91 -33.14 47.92
C ASP A 343 53.24 -32.85 48.64
N GLU A 344 53.32 -33.42 49.86
CA GLU A 344 54.48 -33.73 50.72
C GLU A 344 54.89 -32.71 51.82
N GLN A 345 54.33 -32.89 53.03
CA GLN A 345 54.95 -33.63 54.16
C GLN A 345 53.97 -33.84 55.31
#